data_AF-A0A7S7L5F5-F1
#
_entry.id   AF-A0A7S7L5F5-F1
#
_cell.length_a   1.000
_cell.length_b   1.000
_cell.length_c   1.000
_cell.angle_alpha   90.00
_cell.angle_beta   90.00
_cell.angle_gamma   90.00
#
_symmetry.space_group_name_H-M   'P 1'
#
loop_
_entity.id
_entity.type
_entity.pdbx_description
1 polymer ?
#
loop_
_entity_poly.entity_id
_entity_poly.type
_entity_poly.pdbx_seq_one_letter_code
_entity_poly.pdbx_strand_id
1 'polypeptide(L)'
;MPYIKNKQQAFQAAQQAFVQAEEATSSLQPHDEDFGHHLKQAEREIREAEQVIQKALINASEHQRNELQKFESGLEELKGHLNQY
;
A
#
# COMPACT_ATOMS: atom_id res chain seq x y z
N MET A 1 13.88 -11.36 24.82
CA MET A 1 12.61 -10.59 24.77
C MET A 1 12.45 -9.96 23.37
N PRO A 2 11.25 -9.93 22.76
CA PRO A 2 11.09 -9.86 21.30
C PRO A 2 10.62 -8.48 20.77
N TYR A 3 10.98 -7.37 21.41
CA TYR A 3 10.55 -6.04 20.95
C TYR A 3 11.07 -5.66 19.55
N ILE A 4 12.13 -6.32 19.07
CA ILE A 4 12.75 -6.08 17.77
C ILE A 4 11.92 -6.70 16.61
N LYS A 5 11.12 -7.74 16.88
CA LYS A 5 10.28 -8.39 15.85
C LYS A 5 9.20 -7.43 15.30
N ASN A 6 8.60 -6.59 16.13
CA ASN A 6 7.44 -5.78 15.73
C ASN A 6 7.77 -4.66 14.72
N LYS A 7 8.96 -4.05 14.76
CA LYS A 7 9.29 -2.88 13.91
C LYS A 7 9.71 -3.28 12.49
N GLN A 8 10.64 -4.23 12.39
CA GLN A 8 11.10 -4.71 11.09
C GLN A 8 9.99 -5.44 10.35
N GLN A 9 9.18 -6.24 11.05
CA GLN A 9 8.03 -6.92 10.45
C GLN A 9 6.96 -5.93 9.99
N ALA A 10 6.67 -4.87 10.77
CA ALA A 10 5.71 -3.86 10.35
C ALA A 10 6.18 -3.10 9.10
N PHE A 11 7.47 -2.76 9.02
CA PHE A 11 8.04 -2.12 7.84
C PHE A 11 8.00 -3.03 6.61
N GLN A 12 8.38 -4.30 6.75
CA GLN A 12 8.31 -5.28 5.66
C GLN A 12 6.87 -5.52 5.21
N ALA A 13 5.92 -5.61 6.14
CA ALA A 13 4.50 -5.73 5.81
C ALA A 13 3.99 -4.50 5.06
N ALA A 14 4.39 -3.30 5.46
CA ALA A 14 4.04 -2.06 4.77
C ALA A 14 4.61 -2.02 3.34
N GLN A 15 5.87 -2.43 3.17
CA GLN A 15 6.50 -2.55 1.85
C GLN A 15 5.75 -3.55 0.97
N GLN A 16 5.41 -4.73 1.50
CA GLN A 16 4.68 -5.74 0.75
C GLN A 16 3.28 -5.26 0.35
N ALA A 17 2.55 -4.63 1.26
CA ALA A 17 1.21 -4.11 0.99
C ALA A 17 1.24 -3.01 -0.07
N PHE A 18 2.26 -2.15 -0.05
CA PHE A 18 2.46 -1.13 -1.10
C PHE A 18 2.66 -1.76 -2.48
N VAL A 19 3.54 -2.77 -2.59
CA VAL A 19 3.76 -3.48 -3.86
C VAL A 19 2.48 -4.16 -4.36
N GLN A 20 1.71 -4.80 -3.46
CA GLN A 20 0.44 -5.42 -3.82
C GLN A 20 -0.57 -4.39 -4.36
N ALA A 21 -0.63 -3.20 -3.76
CA ALA A 21 -1.45 -2.11 -4.24
C ALA A 21 -0.99 -1.60 -5.62
N GLU A 22 0.32 -1.43 -5.84
CA GLU A 22 0.89 -1.06 -7.14
C GLU A 22 0.57 -2.09 -8.22
N GLU A 23 0.75 -3.38 -7.94
CA GLU A 23 0.45 -4.47 -8.86
C GLU A 23 -1.03 -4.53 -9.21
N ALA A 24 -1.91 -4.46 -8.20
CA ALA A 24 -3.35 -4.45 -8.41
C ALA A 24 -3.79 -3.26 -9.29
N THR A 25 -3.23 -2.08 -9.03
CA THR A 25 -3.54 -0.87 -9.82
C THR A 25 -2.98 -0.96 -11.24
N SER A 26 -1.77 -1.49 -11.41
CA SER A 26 -1.11 -1.66 -12.72
C SER A 26 -1.78 -2.74 -13.59
N SER A 27 -2.48 -3.69 -12.96
CA SER A 27 -3.22 -4.74 -13.66
C SER A 27 -4.55 -4.27 -14.25
N LEU A 28 -4.99 -3.04 -13.96
CA LEU A 28 -6.27 -2.52 -14.44
C LEU A 28 -6.26 -2.27 -15.95
N GLN A 29 -7.10 -3.01 -16.66
CA GLN A 29 -7.33 -2.82 -18.09
C GLN A 29 -8.80 -2.43 -18.33
N PRO A 30 -9.10 -1.21 -18.82
CA PRO A 30 -10.48 -0.73 -19.00
C PRO A 30 -11.34 -1.57 -19.95
N HIS A 31 -10.71 -2.39 -20.79
CA HIS A 31 -11.38 -3.22 -21.79
C HIS A 31 -11.59 -4.67 -21.32
N ASP A 32 -11.13 -5.04 -20.11
CA ASP A 32 -11.36 -6.37 -19.56
C ASP A 32 -12.79 -6.52 -19.03
N GLU A 33 -13.37 -7.70 -19.24
CA GLU A 33 -14.71 -8.06 -18.72
C GLU A 33 -14.74 -8.02 -17.18
N ASP A 34 -13.60 -8.30 -16.54
CA ASP A 34 -13.41 -8.30 -15.10
C ASP A 34 -12.95 -6.95 -14.53
N PHE A 35 -12.93 -5.86 -15.33
CA PHE A 35 -12.43 -4.55 -14.92
C PHE A 35 -13.03 -4.07 -13.57
N GLY A 36 -14.35 -4.21 -13.40
CA GLY A 36 -15.02 -3.81 -12.16
C GLY A 36 -14.60 -4.63 -10.93
N HIS A 37 -14.21 -5.89 -11.13
CA HIS A 37 -13.65 -6.73 -10.06
C HIS A 37 -12.22 -6.30 -9.73
N HIS A 38 -11.38 -6.08 -10.74
CA HIS A 38 -10.01 -5.61 -10.55
C HIS A 38 -9.96 -4.22 -9.90
N LEU A 39 -10.86 -3.31 -10.28
CA LEU A 39 -10.96 -1.97 -9.69
C LEU A 39 -11.24 -2.05 -8.19
N LYS A 40 -12.23 -2.86 -7.80
CA LYS A 40 -12.56 -3.09 -6.38
C LYS A 40 -11.42 -3.73 -5.61
N GLN A 41 -10.68 -4.64 -6.25
CA GLN A 41 -9.50 -5.25 -5.64
C GLN A 41 -8.42 -4.19 -5.41
N ALA A 42 -8.08 -3.38 -6.43
CA ALA A 42 -7.09 -2.31 -6.29
C ALA A 42 -7.47 -1.32 -5.18
N GLU A 43 -8.74 -0.88 -5.11
CA GLU A 43 -9.19 -0.03 -4.00
C GLU A 43 -9.03 -0.69 -2.62
N ARG A 44 -9.29 -2.00 -2.53
CA ARG A 44 -9.13 -2.74 -1.27
C ARG A 44 -7.65 -2.81 -0.89
N GLU A 45 -6.78 -3.18 -1.83
CA GLU A 45 -5.33 -3.27 -1.60
C GLU A 45 -4.76 -1.92 -1.16
N ILE A 46 -5.16 -0.82 -1.81
CA ILE A 46 -4.75 0.54 -1.40
C ILE A 46 -5.18 0.83 0.04
N ARG A 47 -6.46 0.60 0.39
CA ARG A 47 -6.96 0.82 1.76
C ARG A 47 -6.25 -0.05 2.80
N GLU A 48 -5.92 -1.29 2.44
CA GLU A 48 -5.16 -2.18 3.31
C GLU A 48 -3.72 -1.69 3.49
N ALA A 49 -3.05 -1.27 2.41
CA ALA A 49 -1.71 -0.72 2.44
C ALA A 49 -1.63 0.57 3.27
N GLU A 50 -2.59 1.50 3.13
CA GLU A 50 -2.71 2.70 3.96
C GLU A 50 -2.72 2.34 5.46
N GLN A 51 -3.53 1.36 5.86
CA GLN A 51 -3.62 0.93 7.26
C GLN A 51 -2.35 0.29 7.78
N VAL A 52 -1.69 -0.54 6.96
CA VAL A 52 -0.45 -1.23 7.35
C VAL A 52 0.70 -0.23 7.48
N ILE A 53 0.82 0.72 6.55
CA ILE A 53 1.82 1.79 6.60
C ILE A 53 1.63 2.68 7.83
N GLN A 54 0.39 3.09 8.11
CA GLN A 54 0.06 3.87 9.32
C GLN A 54 0.47 3.14 10.60
N LYS A 55 0.20 1.83 10.69
CA LYS A 55 0.66 1.00 11.83
C LYS A 55 2.19 0.93 11.91
N ALA A 56 2.88 0.84 10.78
CA ALA A 56 4.34 0.82 10.73
C ALA A 56 4.96 2.16 11.18
N LEU A 57 4.34 3.30 10.84
CA LEU A 57 4.81 4.65 11.19
C LEU A 57 4.84 4.91 12.71
N ILE A 58 3.94 4.27 13.47
CA ILE A 58 3.88 4.39 14.94
C ILE A 58 5.19 3.98 15.59
N ASN A 59 5.81 2.91 15.11
CA ASN A 59 6.98 2.29 15.74
C ASN A 59 8.28 2.41 14.91
N ALA A 60 8.20 2.97 13.70
CA ALA A 60 9.31 3.11 12.77
C ALA A 60 10.46 3.97 13.30
N SER A 61 11.68 3.60 12.93
CA SER A 61 12.85 4.49 13.03
C SER A 61 12.74 5.66 12.06
N GLU A 62 13.58 6.68 12.19
CA GLU A 62 13.57 7.87 11.32
C GLU A 62 13.77 7.50 9.84
N HIS A 63 14.72 6.63 9.54
CA HIS A 63 14.92 6.12 8.17
C HIS A 63 13.68 5.38 7.64
N GLN A 64 13.10 4.49 8.45
CA GLN A 64 11.88 3.77 8.06
C GLN A 64 10.70 4.71 7.88
N ARG A 65 10.58 5.77 8.69
CA ARG A 65 9.52 6.78 8.53
C ARG A 65 9.63 7.49 7.21
N ASN A 66 10.83 7.92 6.82
CA ASN A 66 11.04 8.58 5.53
C ASN A 66 10.65 7.68 4.35
N GLU A 67 10.90 6.36 4.44
CA GLU A 67 10.44 5.41 3.41
C GLU A 67 8.92 5.19 3.45
N LEU A 68 8.35 4.99 4.63
CA LEU A 68 6.90 4.81 4.80
C LEU A 68 6.10 6.01 4.29
N GLN A 69 6.59 7.24 4.49
CA GLN A 69 5.96 8.46 3.96
C GLN A 69 5.99 8.53 2.43
N LYS A 70 7.04 7.96 1.79
CA LYS A 70 7.06 7.82 0.33
C LYS A 70 5.99 6.83 -0.13
N PHE A 71 5.81 5.72 0.58
CA PHE A 71 4.74 4.77 0.28
C PHE A 71 3.36 5.41 0.45
N GLU A 72 3.12 6.19 1.51
CA GLU A 72 1.86 6.95 1.65
C GLU A 72 1.61 7.89 0.47
N SER A 73 2.63 8.63 0.06
CA SER A 73 2.51 9.56 -1.07
C SER A 73 2.20 8.81 -2.37
N GLY A 74 2.88 7.67 -2.60
CA GLY A 74 2.62 6.82 -3.76
C GLY A 74 1.21 6.20 -3.74
N LEU A 75 0.68 5.80 -2.58
CA LEU A 75 -0.69 5.30 -2.48
C LEU A 75 -1.72 6.38 -2.84
N GLU A 76 -1.49 7.62 -2.42
CA GLU A 76 -2.37 8.73 -2.80
C GLU A 76 -2.33 9.01 -4.30
N GLU A 77 -1.17 8.86 -4.95
CA GLU A 77 -1.06 8.92 -6.41
C GLU A 77 -1.85 7.79 -7.10
N LEU A 78 -1.68 6.54 -6.65
CA LEU A 78 -2.42 5.38 -7.17
C LEU A 78 -3.93 5.56 -7.02
N LYS A 79 -4.38 6.02 -5.85
CA LYS A 79 -5.79 6.32 -5.57
C LYS A 79 -6.32 7.45 -6.44
N GLY A 80 -5.49 8.46 -6.69
CA GLY A 80 -5.77 9.52 -7.65
C GLY A 80 -6.00 8.97 -9.06
N HIS A 81 -5.17 8.02 -9.50
CA HIS A 81 -5.36 7.32 -10.79
C HIS A 81 -6.62 6.45 -10.80
N LEU A 82 -6.95 5.75 -9.70
CA LEU A 82 -8.17 4.95 -9.61
C LEU A 82 -9.44 5.79 -9.80
N ASN A 83 -9.47 7.00 -9.21
CA ASN A 83 -10.60 7.91 -9.32
C ASN A 83 -10.81 8.49 -10.73
N GLN A 84 -9.88 8.26 -11.67
CA GLN A 84 -10.01 8.70 -13.06
C GLN A 84 -10.73 7.68 -13.95
N TYR A 85 -10.95 6.46 -13.47
CA TYR A 85 -11.77 5.45 -14.13
C TYR A 85 -13.25 5.61 -13.77
#